data_AF-A0A371DP20-F1
#
_entry.id   AF-A0A371DP20-F1
#
_cell.length_a   1.000
_cell.length_b   1.000
_cell.length_c   1.000
_cell.angle_alpha   90.00
_cell.angle_beta   90.00
_cell.angle_gamma   90.00
#
_symmetry.space_group_name_H-M   'P 1'
#
loop_
_entity.id
_entity.type
_entity.pdbx_description
1 polymer ?
#
loop_
_entity_poly.entity_id
_entity_poly.type
_entity_poly.pdbx_seq_one_letter_code
_entity_poly.pdbx_strand_id
1 'polypeptide(L)'
;MQSSAYAPLSSKTTMEHPWLPSELVSQILAEAWNAPHTTDQRSELFRNICRVNKTWLALFMRVAMRDVYLPCPLDAEAFLRVIPERTNCDLFTAEASQNADRCRSITFHVGGHNPDALLCDGESELKLFSDSDPSSSAVSNVLYAISTLDSLPNLRHIAVKYLDWGYEDIFEQLRFNPFPPQVTHLSVDYAFCSAAISPLTSYLKHTYSRQPPSPRTILPNVRHLSMSGVPSEVVADMLEVCPNVETLEIINASKLSVLAPLPPSVRTIVLRYPWWPMGVEEMSWWTLGEALREGLFHPGSRPQIVLRSGTPNPWYFIPNWGLCKYYGVDLVYDREDTCTW
;
A
#
# COMPACT_ATOMS: atom_id res chain seq x y z
N MET A 1 -79.73 29.23 -4.08
CA MET A 1 -79.57 28.50 -2.81
C MET A 1 -79.75 27.03 -3.15
N GLN A 2 -78.82 26.09 -3.04
CA GLN A 2 -77.68 25.92 -2.14
C GLN A 2 -76.41 25.49 -2.89
N SER A 3 -75.29 25.84 -2.26
CA SER A 3 -73.90 25.59 -2.65
C SER A 3 -73.52 24.11 -2.52
N SER A 4 -72.97 23.51 -3.57
CA SER A 4 -72.18 22.28 -3.48
C SER A 4 -70.71 22.67 -3.45
N ALA A 5 -70.14 22.73 -2.24
CA ALA A 5 -68.74 22.98 -2.02
C ALA A 5 -67.95 21.68 -2.24
N TYR A 6 -67.33 21.56 -3.42
CA TYR A 6 -66.20 20.64 -3.60
C TYR A 6 -65.01 21.20 -2.83
N ALA A 7 -64.69 20.60 -1.69
CA ALA A 7 -63.40 20.77 -1.06
C ALA A 7 -62.37 19.91 -1.83
N PRO A 8 -61.28 20.48 -2.36
CA PRO A 8 -60.15 19.67 -2.76
C PRO A 8 -59.39 19.26 -1.51
N LEU A 9 -59.29 17.94 -1.29
CA LEU A 9 -58.33 17.33 -0.36
C LEU A 9 -56.92 17.72 -0.77
N SER A 10 -56.41 18.82 -0.23
CA SER A 10 -54.99 19.13 -0.22
C SER A 10 -54.34 18.32 0.89
N SER A 11 -53.98 17.08 0.58
CA SER A 11 -52.98 16.34 1.34
C SER A 11 -51.74 16.21 0.48
N LYS A 12 -50.96 17.30 0.39
CA LYS A 12 -49.52 17.16 0.10
C LYS A 12 -48.89 16.45 1.30
N THR A 13 -48.98 15.13 1.33
CA THR A 13 -47.99 14.31 2.02
C THR A 13 -46.70 14.46 1.23
N THR A 14 -45.93 15.51 1.54
CA THR A 14 -44.49 15.48 1.34
C THR A 14 -44.01 14.28 2.15
N MET A 15 -43.75 13.17 1.47
CA MET A 15 -42.98 12.08 2.07
C MET A 15 -41.65 12.70 2.47
N GLU A 16 -41.46 12.95 3.76
CA GLU A 16 -40.16 13.24 4.33
C GLU A 16 -39.34 11.97 4.15
N HIS A 17 -38.57 11.92 3.05
CA HIS A 17 -37.57 10.89 2.87
C HIS A 17 -36.69 10.85 4.13
N PRO A 18 -36.38 9.67 4.68
CA PRO A 18 -35.55 9.60 5.88
C PRO A 18 -34.20 10.27 5.58
N TRP A 19 -33.95 11.39 6.24
CA TRP A 19 -32.72 12.16 6.09
C TRP A 19 -31.65 11.50 6.94
N LEU A 20 -30.60 10.96 6.31
CA LEU A 20 -29.45 10.41 7.03
C LEU A 20 -28.57 11.57 7.52
N PRO A 21 -28.23 11.66 8.82
CA PRO A 21 -27.26 12.62 9.32
C PRO A 21 -25.91 12.55 8.59
N SER A 22 -25.27 13.71 8.36
CA SER A 22 -23.99 13.80 7.65
C SER A 22 -22.88 12.98 8.31
N GLU A 23 -22.93 12.83 9.62
CA GLU A 23 -22.00 12.04 10.43
C GLU A 23 -22.11 10.55 10.05
N LEU A 24 -23.33 10.03 9.91
CA LEU A 24 -23.56 8.65 9.48
C LEU A 24 -23.16 8.46 8.02
N VAL A 25 -23.41 9.43 7.15
CA VAL A 25 -22.93 9.38 5.76
C VAL A 25 -21.41 9.32 5.72
N SER A 26 -20.71 10.17 6.49
CA SER A 26 -19.24 10.14 6.58
C SER A 26 -18.70 8.80 7.09
N GLN A 27 -19.34 8.18 8.08
CA GLN A 27 -18.95 6.87 8.57
C GLN A 27 -19.15 5.78 7.53
N ILE A 28 -20.31 5.75 6.86
CA ILE A 28 -20.59 4.81 5.77
C ILE A 28 -19.55 4.96 4.65
N LEU A 29 -19.24 6.19 4.27
CA LEU A 29 -18.25 6.48 3.23
C LEU A 29 -16.84 6.05 3.65
N ALA A 30 -16.46 6.26 4.91
CA ALA A 30 -15.18 5.83 5.43
C ALA A 30 -15.06 4.29 5.45
N GLU A 31 -16.06 3.59 5.96
CA GLU A 31 -16.10 2.12 5.96
C GLU A 31 -16.10 1.57 4.53
N ALA A 32 -16.93 2.13 3.64
CA ALA A 32 -16.99 1.72 2.25
C ALA A 32 -15.67 1.97 1.52
N TRP A 33 -14.98 3.10 1.76
CA TRP A 33 -13.72 3.42 1.09
C TRP A 33 -12.54 2.57 1.59
N ASN A 34 -12.47 2.36 2.90
CA ASN A 34 -11.40 1.59 3.54
C ASN A 34 -11.60 0.08 3.40
N ALA A 35 -12.76 -0.36 2.92
CA ALA A 35 -12.99 -1.74 2.63
C ALA A 35 -12.01 -2.27 1.55
N PRO A 36 -11.72 -3.57 1.60
CA PRO A 36 -11.10 -4.33 0.54
C PRO A 36 -11.78 -4.14 -0.81
N HIS A 37 -11.06 -3.65 -1.82
CA HIS A 37 -11.57 -3.49 -3.18
C HIS A 37 -10.51 -3.87 -4.20
N THR A 38 -10.94 -4.47 -5.31
CA THR A 38 -10.12 -4.46 -6.52
C THR A 38 -9.99 -3.05 -7.05
N THR A 39 -8.99 -2.82 -7.89
CA THR A 39 -8.77 -1.55 -8.58
C THR A 39 -10.03 -1.05 -9.28
N ASP A 40 -10.74 -1.94 -9.99
CA ASP A 40 -11.96 -1.61 -10.74
C ASP A 40 -13.13 -1.28 -9.81
N GLN A 41 -13.33 -2.07 -8.75
CA GLN A 41 -14.37 -1.82 -7.75
C GLN A 41 -14.15 -0.48 -7.06
N ARG A 42 -12.90 -0.14 -6.75
CA ARG A 42 -12.56 1.14 -6.12
C ARG A 42 -12.83 2.32 -7.06
N SER A 43 -12.45 2.21 -8.33
CA SER A 43 -12.73 3.22 -9.37
C SER A 43 -14.24 3.40 -9.60
N GLU A 44 -14.99 2.31 -9.64
CA GLU A 44 -16.45 2.34 -9.76
C GLU A 44 -17.11 2.99 -8.54
N LEU A 45 -16.70 2.59 -7.33
CA LEU A 45 -17.18 3.16 -6.07
C LEU A 45 -16.95 4.67 -6.03
N PHE A 46 -15.72 5.11 -6.36
CA PHE A 46 -15.35 6.51 -6.43
C PHE A 46 -16.26 7.30 -7.38
N ARG A 47 -16.42 6.80 -8.61
CA ARG A 47 -17.26 7.42 -9.65
C ARG A 47 -18.72 7.52 -9.22
N ASN A 48 -19.26 6.46 -8.64
CA ASN A 48 -20.67 6.36 -8.28
C ASN A 48 -20.99 7.28 -7.09
N ILE A 49 -20.15 7.30 -6.05
CA ILE A 49 -20.34 8.17 -4.88
C ILE A 49 -20.30 9.65 -5.26
N CYS A 50 -19.35 10.06 -6.10
CA CYS A 50 -19.20 11.46 -6.52
C CYS A 50 -20.43 12.00 -7.28
N ARG A 51 -21.28 11.13 -7.83
CA ARG A 51 -22.47 11.50 -8.62
C ARG A 51 -23.78 11.52 -7.83
N VAL A 52 -23.78 11.11 -6.56
CA VAL A 52 -25.01 11.06 -5.74
C VAL A 52 -25.60 12.45 -5.53
N ASN A 53 -24.84 13.35 -4.91
CA ASN A 53 -25.14 14.78 -4.77
C ASN A 53 -23.92 15.54 -4.24
N LYS A 54 -24.00 16.87 -4.13
CA LYS A 54 -22.90 17.73 -3.65
C LYS A 54 -22.46 17.43 -2.22
N THR A 55 -23.38 17.06 -1.33
CA THR A 55 -23.06 16.73 0.06
C THR A 55 -22.25 15.43 0.14
N TRP A 56 -22.67 14.40 -0.59
CA TRP A 56 -21.94 13.13 -0.67
C TRP A 56 -20.55 13.33 -1.28
N LEU A 57 -20.44 14.14 -2.34
CA LEU A 57 -19.16 14.50 -2.94
C LEU A 57 -18.22 15.15 -1.90
N ALA A 58 -18.66 16.21 -1.23
CA ALA A 58 -17.83 16.93 -0.26
C ALA A 58 -17.42 16.05 0.94
N LEU A 59 -18.33 15.23 1.45
CA LEU A 59 -18.02 14.29 2.53
C LEU A 59 -17.07 13.18 2.07
N PHE A 60 -17.25 12.68 0.85
CA PHE A 60 -16.40 11.64 0.28
C PHE A 60 -15.00 12.16 -0.05
N MET A 61 -14.86 13.37 -0.58
CA MET A 61 -13.53 13.96 -0.83
C MET A 61 -12.71 14.08 0.47
N ARG A 62 -13.33 14.36 1.62
CA ARG A 62 -12.64 14.34 2.92
C ARG A 62 -12.07 12.96 3.29
N VAL A 63 -12.74 11.90 2.87
CA VAL A 63 -12.32 10.51 3.10
C VAL A 63 -11.27 10.10 2.07
N ALA A 64 -11.57 10.26 0.79
CA ALA A 64 -10.71 9.83 -0.31
C ALA A 64 -9.39 10.62 -0.39
N MET A 65 -9.37 11.90 0.00
CA MET A 65 -8.15 12.70 0.04
C MET A 65 -7.28 12.41 1.25
N ARG A 66 -7.79 11.72 2.28
CA ARG A 66 -6.98 11.26 3.41
C ARG A 66 -6.12 10.07 3.03
N ASP A 67 -6.69 9.13 2.30
CA ASP A 67 -6.06 7.89 1.84
C ASP A 67 -6.29 7.74 0.33
N VAL A 68 -5.34 8.27 -0.44
CA VAL A 68 -5.44 8.44 -1.90
C VAL A 68 -5.03 7.15 -2.61
N TYR A 69 -5.83 6.74 -3.59
CA TYR A 69 -5.53 5.60 -4.45
C TYR A 69 -5.43 6.05 -5.90
N LEU A 70 -4.32 5.74 -6.55
CA LEU A 70 -4.02 6.08 -7.94
C LEU A 70 -3.95 4.76 -8.75
N PRO A 71 -5.10 4.30 -9.27
CA PRO A 71 -5.20 2.98 -9.89
C PRO A 71 -4.53 2.92 -11.27
N CYS A 72 -4.39 4.06 -11.95
CA CYS A 72 -3.70 4.13 -13.24
C CYS A 72 -2.97 5.48 -13.43
N PRO A 73 -2.15 5.61 -14.49
CA PRO A 73 -1.39 6.83 -14.78
C PRO A 73 -2.27 8.08 -14.97
N LEU A 74 -3.47 7.91 -15.53
CA LEU A 74 -4.41 9.02 -15.76
C LEU A 74 -4.91 9.62 -14.44
N ASP A 75 -5.14 8.80 -13.43
CA ASP A 75 -5.55 9.27 -12.10
C ASP A 75 -4.42 10.00 -11.38
N ALA A 76 -3.18 9.54 -11.57
CA ALA A 76 -2.01 10.26 -11.08
C ALA A 76 -1.86 11.65 -11.73
N GLU A 77 -2.10 11.76 -13.05
CA GLU A 77 -2.13 13.04 -13.74
C GLU A 77 -3.27 13.95 -13.24
N ALA A 78 -4.46 13.37 -13.01
CA ALA A 78 -5.59 14.10 -12.43
C ALA A 78 -5.27 14.58 -11.01
N PHE A 79 -4.61 13.75 -10.19
CA PHE A 79 -4.18 14.10 -8.84
C PHE A 79 -3.20 15.27 -8.81
N LEU A 80 -2.29 15.36 -9.79
CA LEU A 80 -1.41 16.53 -9.92
C LEU A 80 -2.16 17.86 -10.13
N ARG A 81 -3.43 17.83 -10.58
CA ARG A 81 -4.27 19.03 -10.68
C ARG A 81 -4.86 19.44 -9.33
N VAL A 82 -4.91 18.52 -8.36
CA VAL A 82 -5.42 18.75 -7.00
C VAL A 82 -4.37 19.39 -6.10
N ILE A 83 -3.09 19.11 -6.33
CA ILE A 83 -1.97 19.67 -5.57
C ILE A 83 -1.97 21.22 -5.74
N PRO A 84 -1.91 22.00 -4.65
CA PRO A 84 -2.14 23.44 -4.67
C PRO A 84 -1.14 24.18 -5.58
N GLU A 85 -1.69 24.79 -6.64
CA GLU A 85 -1.17 25.87 -7.51
C GLU A 85 -1.96 25.95 -8.84
N ARG A 86 -2.88 25.01 -9.11
CA ARG A 86 -3.72 24.98 -10.32
C ARG A 86 -5.18 25.31 -10.01
N THR A 87 -5.46 26.56 -9.65
CA THR A 87 -6.83 27.06 -9.43
C THR A 87 -7.52 27.32 -10.77
N ASN A 88 -8.25 26.31 -11.28
CA ASN A 88 -9.52 26.44 -12.00
C ASN A 88 -9.82 25.11 -12.71
N CYS A 89 -10.66 24.26 -12.14
CA CYS A 89 -11.45 23.27 -12.88
C CYS A 89 -12.41 22.60 -11.89
N ASP A 90 -13.73 22.72 -12.13
CA ASP A 90 -14.82 21.98 -11.47
C ASP A 90 -14.93 21.91 -9.92
N LEU A 91 -16.12 21.51 -9.45
CA LEU A 91 -16.43 21.35 -8.02
C LEU A 91 -15.59 20.24 -7.37
N PHE A 92 -15.25 19.21 -8.15
CA PHE A 92 -14.51 18.05 -7.67
C PHE A 92 -13.09 18.44 -7.27
N THR A 93 -12.36 19.11 -8.16
CA THR A 93 -10.97 19.53 -7.90
C THR A 93 -10.93 20.54 -6.76
N ALA A 94 -11.91 21.45 -6.69
CA ALA A 94 -12.01 22.41 -5.59
C ALA A 94 -12.16 21.73 -4.22
N GLU A 95 -13.06 20.75 -4.09
CA GLU A 95 -13.23 19.97 -2.86
C GLU A 95 -11.98 19.12 -2.56
N ALA A 96 -11.37 18.51 -3.56
CA ALA A 96 -10.17 17.70 -3.40
C ALA A 96 -8.99 18.56 -2.90
N SER A 97 -8.75 19.74 -3.50
CA SER A 97 -7.66 20.64 -3.12
C SER A 97 -7.83 21.19 -1.70
N GLN A 98 -9.07 21.47 -1.28
CA GLN A 98 -9.37 21.89 0.10
C GLN A 98 -9.05 20.82 1.15
N ASN A 99 -8.92 19.56 0.74
CA ASN A 99 -8.62 18.43 1.62
C ASN A 99 -7.23 17.83 1.38
N ALA A 100 -6.42 18.43 0.50
CA ALA A 100 -5.08 17.93 0.18
C ALA A 100 -4.16 17.91 1.42
N ASP A 101 -4.31 18.88 2.32
CA ASP A 101 -3.58 18.93 3.59
C ASP A 101 -3.88 17.74 4.51
N ARG A 102 -5.01 17.04 4.32
CA ARG A 102 -5.41 15.87 5.11
C ARG A 102 -4.82 14.56 4.60
N CYS A 103 -4.16 14.57 3.44
CA CYS A 103 -3.56 13.39 2.86
C CYS A 103 -2.51 12.80 3.80
N ARG A 104 -2.68 11.51 4.14
CA ARG A 104 -1.81 10.73 5.04
C ARG A 104 -1.14 9.58 4.30
N SER A 105 -1.83 9.01 3.31
CA SER A 105 -1.31 7.92 2.50
C SER A 105 -1.62 8.12 1.01
N ILE A 106 -0.69 7.66 0.16
CA ILE A 106 -0.89 7.54 -1.29
C ILE A 106 -0.52 6.12 -1.70
N THR A 107 -1.41 5.44 -2.41
CA THR A 107 -1.18 4.12 -3.00
C THR A 107 -1.17 4.21 -4.52
N PHE A 108 -0.05 3.84 -5.13
CA PHE A 108 0.11 3.72 -6.57
C PHE A 108 -0.13 2.27 -7.00
N HIS A 109 -0.89 2.07 -8.07
CA HIS A 109 -0.98 0.77 -8.74
C HIS A 109 -0.22 0.85 -10.07
N VAL A 110 0.81 0.04 -10.19
CA VAL A 110 1.69 -0.06 -11.35
C VAL A 110 1.44 -1.42 -12.00
N GLY A 111 0.98 -1.43 -13.26
CA GLY A 111 0.65 -2.67 -13.97
C GLY A 111 -0.83 -3.04 -14.05
N GLY A 112 -1.76 -2.14 -13.70
CA GLY A 112 -3.19 -2.34 -13.88
C GLY A 112 -3.65 -2.21 -15.34
N HIS A 113 -4.60 -3.05 -15.74
CA HIS A 113 -5.30 -3.07 -17.03
C HIS A 113 -5.60 -1.68 -17.62
N ASN A 114 -5.46 -1.58 -18.94
CA ASN A 114 -6.20 -0.59 -19.71
C ASN A 114 -7.69 -0.97 -19.59
N PRO A 115 -8.61 -0.10 -19.16
CA PRO A 115 -10.03 -0.43 -18.98
C PRO A 115 -10.75 -0.90 -20.26
N ASP A 116 -10.11 -0.80 -21.43
CA ASP A 116 -10.60 -1.35 -22.71
C ASP A 116 -10.24 -2.84 -22.94
N ALA A 117 -9.41 -3.46 -22.09
CA ALA A 117 -9.08 -4.88 -22.19
C ALA A 117 -10.11 -5.71 -21.42
N LEU A 118 -11.27 -5.93 -22.06
CA LEU A 118 -12.47 -6.56 -21.48
C LEU A 118 -12.34 -8.03 -21.07
N LEU A 119 -11.17 -8.65 -21.08
CA LEU A 119 -11.00 -10.05 -20.73
C LEU A 119 -9.58 -10.27 -20.21
N CYS A 120 -9.45 -10.94 -19.06
CA CYS A 120 -8.25 -11.70 -18.68
C CYS A 120 -8.06 -12.91 -19.61
N ASP A 121 -8.03 -12.66 -20.92
CA ASP A 121 -7.83 -13.63 -22.00
C ASP A 121 -6.70 -13.18 -22.96
N GLY A 122 -6.00 -12.09 -22.60
CA GLY A 122 -4.74 -11.70 -23.21
C GLY A 122 -3.60 -12.19 -22.33
N GLU A 123 -2.62 -12.84 -22.95
CA GLU A 123 -1.36 -13.26 -22.32
C GLU A 123 -0.83 -12.14 -21.41
N SER A 124 -0.92 -12.33 -20.09
CA SER A 124 -0.29 -11.42 -19.15
C SER A 124 1.23 -11.55 -19.36
N GLU A 125 1.80 -10.61 -20.11
CA GLU A 125 3.23 -10.53 -20.31
C GLU A 125 3.85 -9.81 -19.11
N LEU A 126 4.89 -10.42 -18.53
CA LEU A 126 5.72 -9.76 -17.53
C LEU A 126 6.27 -8.46 -18.12
N LYS A 127 5.93 -7.33 -17.52
CA LYS A 127 6.43 -6.02 -17.95
C LYS A 127 7.80 -5.77 -17.34
N LEU A 128 8.74 -5.35 -18.18
CA LEU A 128 10.01 -4.79 -17.75
C LEU A 128 9.88 -3.27 -17.73
N PHE A 129 10.55 -2.62 -16.78
CA PHE A 129 10.59 -1.16 -16.74
C PHE A 129 11.04 -0.58 -18.10
N SER A 130 10.28 0.42 -18.54
CA SER A 130 10.68 1.35 -19.59
C SER A 130 10.47 2.75 -19.05
N ASP A 131 11.44 3.65 -19.29
CA ASP A 131 11.29 5.09 -19.01
C ASP A 131 10.08 5.69 -19.74
N SER A 132 9.65 5.06 -20.85
CA SER A 132 8.46 5.46 -21.59
C SER A 132 7.16 4.88 -21.05
N ASP A 133 7.18 4.00 -20.02
CA ASP A 133 5.96 3.47 -19.45
C ASP A 133 5.21 4.57 -18.65
N PRO A 134 3.95 4.86 -19.00
CA PRO A 134 3.16 5.89 -18.33
C PRO A 134 3.03 5.68 -16.81
N SER A 135 3.03 4.43 -16.34
CA SER A 135 2.91 4.06 -14.93
C SER A 135 4.17 4.40 -14.14
N SER A 136 5.34 4.15 -14.73
CA SER A 136 6.62 4.54 -14.14
C SER A 136 6.78 6.06 -14.05
N SER A 137 6.38 6.76 -15.11
CA SER A 137 6.38 8.22 -15.14
C SER A 137 5.39 8.82 -14.13
N ALA A 138 4.22 8.19 -13.93
CA ALA A 138 3.19 8.66 -13.01
C ALA A 138 3.66 8.71 -11.55
N VAL A 139 4.28 7.65 -11.04
CA VAL A 139 4.83 7.61 -9.68
C VAL A 139 5.86 8.72 -9.51
N SER A 140 6.83 8.75 -10.42
CA SER A 140 7.92 9.73 -10.46
C SER A 140 7.43 11.18 -10.43
N ASN A 141 6.47 11.52 -11.30
CA ASN A 141 5.93 12.88 -11.43
C ASN A 141 5.17 13.33 -10.19
N VAL A 142 4.38 12.44 -9.57
CA VAL A 142 3.64 12.76 -8.34
C VAL A 142 4.61 13.00 -7.19
N LEU A 143 5.59 12.13 -6.98
CA LEU A 143 6.58 12.31 -5.91
C LEU A 143 7.42 13.57 -6.12
N TYR A 144 7.85 13.83 -7.36
CA TYR A 144 8.57 15.04 -7.71
C TYR A 144 7.75 16.30 -7.40
N ALA A 145 6.47 16.33 -7.78
CA ALA A 145 5.59 17.46 -7.52
C ALA A 145 5.36 17.68 -6.03
N ILE A 146 5.11 16.61 -5.27
CA ILE A 146 4.91 16.69 -3.81
C ILE A 146 6.14 17.29 -3.13
N SER A 147 7.32 16.75 -3.46
CA SER A 147 8.60 17.19 -2.89
C SER A 147 8.97 18.62 -3.30
N THR A 148 8.74 18.99 -4.56
CA THR A 148 9.16 20.30 -5.09
C THR A 148 8.23 21.43 -4.65
N LEU A 149 6.93 21.15 -4.52
CA LEU A 149 5.92 22.13 -4.11
C LEU A 149 5.70 22.16 -2.60
N ASP A 150 6.42 21.33 -1.82
CA ASP A 150 6.22 21.15 -0.37
C ASP A 150 4.74 20.96 0.00
N SER A 151 4.06 20.14 -0.79
CA SER A 151 2.63 19.89 -0.65
C SER A 151 2.36 18.63 0.18
N LEU A 152 1.13 18.48 0.67
CA LEU A 152 0.72 17.33 1.49
C LEU A 152 1.58 17.17 2.77
N PRO A 153 1.55 18.15 3.70
CA PRO A 153 2.42 18.16 4.88
C PRO A 153 2.16 17.00 5.86
N ASN A 154 0.97 16.39 5.79
CA ASN A 154 0.57 15.26 6.63
C ASN A 154 0.81 13.89 5.96
N LEU A 155 1.36 13.84 4.75
CA LEU A 155 1.67 12.60 4.07
C LEU A 155 2.76 11.85 4.85
N ARG A 156 2.46 10.63 5.28
CA ARG A 156 3.39 9.78 6.05
C ARG A 156 3.68 8.46 5.37
N HIS A 157 2.78 7.98 4.51
CA HIS A 157 2.84 6.65 3.94
C HIS A 157 2.72 6.68 2.42
N ILE A 158 3.66 6.03 1.74
CA ILE A 158 3.56 5.75 0.31
C ILE A 158 3.53 4.24 0.12
N ALA A 159 2.57 3.75 -0.66
CA ALA A 159 2.49 2.37 -1.08
C ALA A 159 2.60 2.28 -2.60
N VAL A 160 3.40 1.35 -3.10
CA VAL A 160 3.52 1.06 -4.53
C VAL A 160 3.20 -0.42 -4.74
N LYS A 161 2.15 -0.68 -5.51
CA LYS A 161 1.66 -2.02 -5.81
C LYS A 161 1.93 -2.36 -7.26
N TYR A 162 2.86 -3.29 -7.48
CA TYR A 162 3.24 -3.80 -8.78
C TYR A 162 2.42 -5.05 -9.13
N LEU A 163 1.87 -5.09 -10.34
CA LEU A 163 1.15 -6.23 -10.88
C LEU A 163 1.82 -6.72 -12.17
N ASP A 164 2.42 -7.90 -12.14
CA ASP A 164 3.14 -8.52 -13.27
C ASP A 164 4.37 -7.69 -13.75
N TRP A 165 5.14 -7.14 -12.82
CA TRP A 165 6.35 -6.33 -13.06
C TRP A 165 7.63 -6.95 -12.47
N GLY A 166 8.80 -6.48 -12.93
CA GLY A 166 10.10 -6.89 -12.43
C GLY A 166 10.50 -6.19 -11.12
N TYR A 167 11.39 -6.83 -10.35
CA TYR A 167 11.82 -6.29 -9.05
C TYR A 167 12.76 -5.07 -9.16
N GLU A 168 13.43 -4.88 -10.31
CA GLU A 168 14.37 -3.77 -10.49
C GLU A 168 13.67 -2.42 -10.68
N ASP A 169 12.40 -2.45 -11.05
CA ASP A 169 11.65 -1.31 -11.56
C ASP A 169 11.45 -0.22 -10.48
N ILE A 170 11.36 -0.61 -9.21
CA ILE A 170 11.26 0.33 -8.08
C ILE A 170 12.53 1.17 -7.92
N PHE A 171 13.71 0.59 -8.14
CA PHE A 171 14.97 1.30 -7.96
C PHE A 171 15.19 2.35 -9.03
N GLU A 172 14.79 2.07 -10.27
CA GLU A 172 14.86 3.04 -11.37
C GLU A 172 13.82 4.16 -11.20
N GLN A 173 12.59 3.86 -10.76
CA GLN A 173 11.56 4.88 -10.48
C GLN A 173 11.99 5.87 -9.38
N LEU A 174 12.73 5.38 -8.38
CA LEU A 174 13.23 6.21 -7.28
C LEU A 174 14.55 6.93 -7.61
N ARG A 175 15.25 6.56 -8.69
CA ARG A 175 16.63 6.98 -8.98
C ARG A 175 16.82 8.49 -9.22
N PHE A 176 15.84 9.13 -9.81
CA PHE A 176 15.97 10.51 -10.29
C PHE A 176 15.02 11.50 -9.61
N ASN A 177 14.19 11.03 -8.68
CA ASN A 177 13.12 11.85 -8.11
C ASN A 177 13.39 12.13 -6.62
N PRO A 178 13.23 13.39 -6.18
CA PRO A 178 13.26 13.71 -4.76
C PRO A 178 12.08 13.02 -4.08
N PHE A 179 12.38 12.26 -3.03
CA PHE A 179 11.35 11.61 -2.23
C PHE A 179 10.85 12.56 -1.14
N PRO A 180 9.53 12.65 -0.88
CA PRO A 180 9.00 13.63 0.07
C PRO A 180 9.56 13.41 1.48
N PRO A 181 10.21 14.41 2.09
CA PRO A 181 10.93 14.22 3.35
C PRO A 181 10.02 13.91 4.54
N GLN A 182 8.73 14.25 4.45
CA GLN A 182 7.72 13.97 5.46
C GLN A 182 7.29 12.50 5.53
N VAL A 183 7.60 11.70 4.49
CA VAL A 183 7.21 10.29 4.40
C VAL A 183 8.13 9.43 5.24
N THR A 184 7.51 8.61 6.08
CA THR A 184 8.20 7.74 7.05
C THR A 184 7.90 6.26 6.84
N HIS A 185 6.84 5.94 6.09
CA HIS A 185 6.41 4.58 5.80
C HIS A 185 6.44 4.36 4.29
N LEU A 186 7.11 3.29 3.86
CA LEU A 186 7.13 2.83 2.49
C LEU A 186 6.63 1.38 2.43
N SER A 187 5.63 1.12 1.60
CA SER A 187 5.13 -0.22 1.29
C SER A 187 5.37 -0.54 -0.18
N VAL A 188 5.95 -1.69 -0.47
CA VAL A 188 6.19 -2.16 -1.85
C VAL A 188 5.63 -3.58 -1.98
N ASP A 189 4.56 -3.73 -2.75
CA ASP A 189 3.88 -5.01 -2.92
C ASP A 189 4.00 -5.48 -4.36
N TYR A 190 4.50 -6.69 -4.57
CA TYR A 190 4.50 -7.34 -5.87
C TYR A 190 3.45 -8.46 -5.91
N ALA A 191 2.60 -8.43 -6.92
CA ALA A 191 1.62 -9.47 -7.22
C ALA A 191 1.81 -9.96 -8.65
N PHE A 192 1.56 -11.26 -8.86
CA PHE A 192 1.61 -11.89 -10.18
C PHE A 192 0.28 -12.61 -10.41
N CYS A 193 -0.47 -12.18 -11.43
CA CYS A 193 -1.90 -12.51 -11.56
C CYS A 193 -2.18 -13.83 -12.29
N SER A 194 -1.23 -14.32 -13.09
CA SER A 194 -1.46 -15.46 -13.98
C SER A 194 -0.62 -16.69 -13.62
N ALA A 195 -1.27 -17.86 -13.62
CA ALA A 195 -0.60 -19.16 -13.55
C ALA A 195 0.43 -19.35 -14.68
N ALA A 196 0.22 -18.68 -15.83
CA ALA A 196 1.17 -18.69 -16.96
C ALA A 196 2.48 -17.95 -16.63
N ILE A 197 2.44 -16.96 -15.73
CA ILE A 197 3.64 -16.22 -15.28
C ILE A 197 4.33 -16.96 -14.13
N SER A 198 3.68 -17.92 -13.45
CA SER A 198 4.27 -18.63 -12.31
C SER A 198 5.70 -19.19 -12.56
N PRO A 199 6.02 -19.79 -13.72
CA PRO A 199 7.39 -20.19 -14.04
C PRO A 199 8.37 -19.01 -14.14
N LEU A 200 7.93 -17.89 -14.73
CA LEU A 200 8.70 -16.65 -14.82
C LEU A 200 8.89 -15.99 -13.46
N THR A 201 7.88 -15.95 -12.60
CA THR A 201 8.00 -15.47 -11.21
C THR A 201 9.02 -16.31 -10.44
N SER A 202 9.00 -17.64 -10.62
CA SER A 202 9.97 -18.54 -10.02
C SER A 202 11.38 -18.25 -10.56
N TYR A 203 11.51 -18.07 -11.87
CA TYR A 203 12.75 -17.67 -12.52
C TYR A 203 13.29 -16.36 -11.94
N LEU A 204 12.48 -15.29 -11.91
CA LEU A 204 12.86 -13.98 -11.34
C LEU A 204 13.33 -14.10 -9.90
N LYS A 205 12.63 -14.88 -9.06
CA LYS A 205 13.03 -15.12 -7.67
C LYS A 205 14.39 -15.84 -7.55
N HIS A 206 14.73 -16.70 -8.52
CA HIS A 206 15.97 -17.46 -8.51
C HIS A 206 17.13 -16.77 -9.23
N THR A 207 16.86 -15.87 -10.17
CA THR A 207 17.88 -15.16 -10.94
C THR A 207 18.18 -13.76 -10.43
N TYR A 208 17.31 -13.20 -9.57
CA TYR A 208 17.61 -11.94 -8.91
C TYR A 208 18.93 -12.07 -8.15
N SER A 209 19.87 -11.21 -8.53
CA SER A 209 21.17 -11.10 -7.91
C SER A 209 21.25 -9.71 -7.32
N ARG A 210 21.77 -9.60 -6.09
CA ARG A 210 21.90 -8.30 -5.42
C ARG A 210 22.57 -7.29 -6.35
N GLN A 211 21.90 -6.18 -6.56
CA GLN A 211 22.45 -5.10 -7.36
C GLN A 211 23.37 -4.25 -6.49
N PRO A 212 24.47 -3.71 -7.03
CA PRO A 212 25.21 -2.69 -6.31
C PRO A 212 24.29 -1.48 -6.07
N PRO A 213 24.31 -0.88 -4.86
CA PRO A 213 23.45 0.24 -4.54
C PRO A 213 23.65 1.36 -5.56
N SER A 214 22.55 1.81 -6.17
CA SER A 214 22.59 2.96 -7.05
C SER A 214 23.01 4.18 -6.22
N PRO A 215 24.12 4.87 -6.54
CA PRO A 215 24.73 5.88 -5.66
C PRO A 215 23.89 7.15 -5.45
N ARG A 216 22.68 7.22 -6.00
CA ARG A 216 21.80 8.40 -5.95
C ARG A 216 20.52 8.21 -5.15
N THR A 217 20.10 6.98 -4.88
CA THR A 217 18.80 6.71 -4.26
C THR A 217 18.97 6.40 -2.78
N ILE A 218 18.81 7.40 -1.92
CA ILE A 218 18.76 7.19 -0.47
C ILE A 218 17.47 7.81 0.07
N LEU A 219 16.73 7.03 0.83
CA LEU A 219 15.48 7.41 1.49
C LEU A 219 15.70 7.47 3.01
N PRO A 220 16.43 8.49 3.52
CA PRO A 220 16.87 8.52 4.91
C PRO A 220 15.73 8.75 5.91
N ASN A 221 14.56 9.19 5.45
CA ASN A 221 13.41 9.51 6.31
C ASN A 221 12.51 8.30 6.57
N VAL A 222 12.63 7.23 5.77
CA VAL A 222 11.83 6.02 5.92
C VAL A 222 12.26 5.28 7.18
N ARG A 223 11.29 5.03 8.06
CA ARG A 223 11.43 4.34 9.35
C ARG A 223 10.68 2.99 9.36
N HIS A 224 9.64 2.87 8.55
CA HIS A 224 8.90 1.61 8.38
C HIS A 224 8.97 1.20 6.91
N LEU A 225 9.50 0.02 6.65
CA LEU A 225 9.54 -0.59 5.33
C LEU A 225 8.68 -1.85 5.35
N SER A 226 7.70 -1.93 4.46
CA SER A 226 6.87 -3.13 4.27
C SER A 226 7.06 -3.67 2.87
N MET A 227 7.35 -4.96 2.73
CA MET A 227 7.52 -5.59 1.42
C MET A 227 6.75 -6.89 1.30
N SER A 228 6.13 -7.11 0.13
CA SER A 228 5.35 -8.31 -0.19
C SER A 228 5.69 -8.84 -1.58
N GLY A 229 5.66 -10.17 -1.74
CA GLY A 229 5.84 -10.81 -3.04
C GLY A 229 7.27 -10.78 -3.60
N VAL A 230 8.26 -10.41 -2.79
CA VAL A 230 9.67 -10.25 -3.17
C VAL A 230 10.57 -11.33 -2.55
N PRO A 231 11.70 -11.69 -3.19
CA PRO A 231 12.76 -12.46 -2.56
C PRO A 231 13.55 -11.61 -1.56
N SER A 232 14.22 -12.25 -0.60
CA SER A 232 14.93 -11.57 0.51
C SER A 232 16.12 -10.74 0.04
N GLU A 233 16.69 -11.08 -1.11
CA GLU A 233 17.73 -10.33 -1.80
C GLU A 233 17.24 -8.91 -2.17
N VAL A 234 16.01 -8.76 -2.67
CA VAL A 234 15.41 -7.44 -2.98
C VAL A 234 15.17 -6.64 -1.70
N VAL A 235 14.77 -7.32 -0.61
CA VAL A 235 14.59 -6.68 0.70
C VAL A 235 15.93 -6.14 1.21
N ALA A 236 17.02 -6.89 1.05
CA ALA A 236 18.36 -6.43 1.40
C ALA A 236 18.74 -5.16 0.62
N ASP A 237 18.53 -5.15 -0.70
CA ASP A 237 18.84 -3.99 -1.54
C ASP A 237 17.98 -2.77 -1.17
N MET A 238 16.72 -2.97 -0.79
CA MET A 238 15.85 -1.88 -0.30
C MET A 238 16.27 -1.33 1.08
N LEU A 239 16.88 -2.15 1.93
CA LEU A 239 17.45 -1.69 3.20
C LEU A 239 18.70 -0.82 2.99
N GLU A 240 19.46 -1.04 1.91
CA GLU A 240 20.56 -0.14 1.52
C GLU A 240 20.02 1.22 1.05
N VAL A 241 18.88 1.23 0.35
CA VAL A 241 18.17 2.46 -0.04
C VAL A 241 17.57 3.18 1.18
N CYS A 242 17.10 2.44 2.19
CA CYS A 242 16.43 2.96 3.38
C CYS A 242 17.27 2.73 4.66
N PRO A 243 18.39 3.45 4.86
CA PRO A 243 19.38 3.12 5.91
C PRO A 243 18.87 3.29 7.35
N ASN A 244 17.76 4.01 7.51
CA ASN A 244 17.23 4.46 8.80
C ASN A 244 15.96 3.70 9.23
N VAL A 245 15.65 2.60 8.55
CA VAL A 245 14.50 1.73 8.87
C VAL A 245 14.64 1.18 10.28
N GLU A 246 13.58 1.33 11.07
CA GLU A 246 13.46 0.82 12.43
C GLU A 246 12.61 -0.44 12.48
N THR A 247 11.57 -0.48 11.65
CA THR A 247 10.63 -1.59 11.54
C THR A 247 10.61 -2.10 10.10
N LEU A 248 10.95 -3.38 9.93
CA LEU A 248 10.90 -4.09 8.67
C LEU A 248 9.74 -5.10 8.70
N GLU A 249 8.74 -4.90 7.86
CA GLU A 249 7.61 -5.81 7.69
C GLU A 249 7.77 -6.61 6.39
N ILE A 250 7.76 -7.94 6.49
CA ILE A 250 7.91 -8.83 5.35
C ILE A 250 6.71 -9.78 5.32
N ILE A 251 5.95 -9.71 4.23
CA ILE A 251 4.82 -10.60 3.99
C ILE A 251 5.34 -11.86 3.30
N ASN A 252 5.04 -13.03 3.87
CA ASN A 252 5.52 -14.34 3.41
C ASN A 252 7.05 -14.43 3.33
N ALA A 253 7.73 -14.05 4.40
CA ALA A 253 9.19 -14.03 4.50
C ALA A 253 9.84 -15.40 4.23
N SER A 254 11.08 -15.37 3.74
CA SER A 254 11.96 -16.53 3.60
C SER A 254 13.42 -16.13 3.79
N LYS A 255 14.34 -17.08 3.97
CA LYS A 255 15.80 -16.90 4.01
C LYS A 255 16.27 -15.63 4.73
N LEU A 256 15.97 -15.49 6.02
CA LEU A 256 16.37 -14.28 6.78
C LEU A 256 17.89 -14.13 6.90
N SER A 257 18.66 -15.20 6.68
CA SER A 257 20.13 -15.16 6.65
C SER A 257 20.67 -14.20 5.59
N VAL A 258 19.98 -14.04 4.46
CA VAL A 258 20.37 -13.08 3.40
C VAL A 258 20.36 -11.63 3.90
N LEU A 259 19.55 -11.34 4.93
CA LEU A 259 19.43 -10.01 5.53
C LEU A 259 20.49 -9.74 6.60
N ALA A 260 21.31 -10.72 6.98
CA ALA A 260 22.31 -10.57 8.03
C ALA A 260 23.60 -9.92 7.49
N PRO A 261 24.16 -8.90 8.18
CA PRO A 261 23.58 -8.15 9.29
C PRO A 261 22.56 -7.11 8.79
N LEU A 262 21.46 -6.94 9.52
CA LEU A 262 20.52 -5.84 9.28
C LEU A 262 21.15 -4.49 9.63
N PRO A 263 20.69 -3.37 9.05
CA PRO A 263 21.12 -2.05 9.48
C PRO A 263 20.95 -1.84 10.99
N PRO A 264 21.87 -1.13 11.68
CA PRO A 264 21.82 -0.91 13.14
C PRO A 264 20.54 -0.25 13.66
N SER A 265 19.83 0.45 12.79
CA SER A 265 18.54 1.09 13.04
C SER A 265 17.41 0.08 13.19
N VAL A 266 17.48 -1.08 12.53
CA VAL A 266 16.41 -2.08 12.51
C VAL A 266 16.33 -2.78 13.87
N ARG A 267 15.23 -2.50 14.57
CA ARG A 267 14.93 -3.05 15.90
C ARG A 267 13.78 -4.05 15.89
N THR A 268 12.90 -3.96 14.89
CA THR A 268 11.71 -4.79 14.80
C THR A 268 11.58 -5.39 13.43
N ILE A 269 11.46 -6.72 13.35
CA ILE A 269 11.04 -7.43 12.14
C ILE A 269 9.62 -7.93 12.36
N VAL A 270 8.69 -7.55 11.49
CA VAL A 270 7.32 -8.07 11.48
C VAL A 270 7.22 -9.10 10.37
N LEU A 271 7.05 -10.37 10.73
CA LEU A 271 6.78 -11.45 9.79
C LEU A 271 5.26 -11.61 9.67
N ARG A 272 4.70 -11.24 8.52
CA ARG A 272 3.26 -11.27 8.29
C ARG A 272 2.87 -12.43 7.37
N TYR A 273 1.94 -13.25 7.82
CA TYR A 273 1.38 -14.38 7.07
C TYR A 273 -0.13 -14.24 6.98
N PRO A 274 -0.62 -13.44 6.03
CA PRO A 274 -2.04 -13.28 5.85
C PRO A 274 -2.61 -14.59 5.29
N TRP A 275 -3.78 -14.97 5.80
CA TRP A 275 -4.67 -16.02 5.27
C TRP A 275 -4.50 -17.48 5.70
N TRP A 276 -3.43 -17.95 6.35
CA TRP A 276 -3.32 -19.38 6.74
C TRP A 276 -2.92 -19.61 8.21
N PRO A 277 -3.36 -20.71 8.86
CA PRO A 277 -2.63 -21.25 10.00
C PRO A 277 -1.24 -21.62 9.51
N MET A 278 -0.20 -21.08 10.13
CA MET A 278 1.15 -21.26 9.62
C MET A 278 1.58 -22.73 9.79
N GLY A 279 1.89 -23.36 8.66
CA GLY A 279 2.38 -24.72 8.63
C GLY A 279 3.84 -24.83 9.04
N VAL A 280 4.31 -26.07 8.98
CA VAL A 280 5.68 -26.46 9.32
C VAL A 280 6.67 -25.94 8.28
N GLU A 281 6.29 -25.98 7.00
CA GLU A 281 7.16 -25.61 5.88
C GLU A 281 7.46 -24.12 5.90
N GLU A 282 6.46 -23.27 6.14
CA GLU A 282 6.59 -21.82 6.10
C GLU A 282 7.51 -21.30 7.22
N MET A 283 7.41 -21.85 8.44
CA MET A 283 8.35 -21.53 9.52
C MET A 283 9.78 -21.99 9.21
N SER A 284 9.94 -23.09 8.48
CA SER A 284 11.26 -23.60 8.11
C SER A 284 11.96 -22.72 7.07
N TRP A 285 11.19 -22.03 6.22
CA TRP A 285 11.72 -21.17 5.17
C TRP A 285 12.47 -19.96 5.69
N TRP A 286 12.23 -19.54 6.94
CA TRP A 286 12.91 -18.38 7.52
C TRP A 286 14.42 -18.57 7.68
N THR A 287 14.87 -19.82 7.76
CA THR A 287 16.26 -20.17 8.14
C THR A 287 16.72 -19.41 9.40
N LEU A 288 15.81 -19.18 10.35
CA LEU A 288 16.01 -18.26 11.49
C LEU A 288 17.27 -18.58 12.31
N GLY A 289 17.57 -19.85 12.53
CA GLY A 289 18.76 -20.25 13.28
C GLY A 289 20.08 -20.00 12.57
N GLU A 290 20.09 -19.95 11.25
CA GLU A 290 21.23 -19.51 10.45
C GLU A 290 21.36 -17.99 10.55
N ALA A 291 20.27 -17.26 10.32
CA ALA A 291 20.23 -15.80 10.39
C ALA A 291 20.73 -15.27 11.76
N LEU A 292 20.24 -15.83 12.86
CA LEU A 292 20.67 -15.42 14.20
C LEU A 292 22.15 -15.74 14.46
N ARG A 293 22.67 -16.85 13.93
CA ARG A 293 24.08 -17.23 14.05
C ARG A 293 25.00 -16.31 13.26
N GLU A 294 24.54 -15.86 12.10
CA GLU A 294 25.23 -14.88 11.24
C GLU A 294 25.16 -13.45 11.78
N GLY A 295 24.44 -13.23 12.88
CA GLY A 295 24.32 -11.92 13.50
C GLY A 295 23.29 -11.03 12.82
N LEU A 296 22.09 -11.58 12.55
CA LEU A 296 20.96 -10.86 11.95
C LEU A 296 20.74 -9.46 12.57
N PHE A 297 20.86 -9.36 13.89
CA PHE A 297 20.80 -8.08 14.61
C PHE A 297 22.16 -7.68 15.18
N HIS A 298 22.41 -6.37 15.21
CA HIS A 298 23.59 -5.83 15.85
C HIS A 298 23.58 -6.00 17.38
N PRO A 299 24.73 -6.32 18.01
CA PRO A 299 24.82 -6.44 19.47
C PRO A 299 24.42 -5.17 20.21
N GLY A 300 23.72 -5.31 21.34
CA GLY A 300 23.34 -4.17 22.19
C GLY A 300 22.01 -3.50 21.80
N SER A 301 21.44 -3.85 20.66
CA SER A 301 20.01 -3.61 20.39
C SER A 301 19.16 -4.51 21.30
N ARG A 302 17.91 -4.14 21.60
CA ARG A 302 16.89 -5.06 22.14
C ARG A 302 15.96 -5.43 20.99
N PRO A 303 16.40 -6.32 20.08
CA PRO A 303 15.66 -6.58 18.86
C PRO A 303 14.43 -7.43 19.15
N GLN A 304 13.42 -7.24 18.32
CA GLN A 304 12.15 -7.95 18.40
C GLN A 304 11.78 -8.52 17.03
N ILE A 305 11.31 -9.77 17.02
CA ILE A 305 10.62 -10.37 15.89
C ILE A 305 9.15 -10.50 16.29
N VAL A 306 8.26 -9.84 15.57
CA VAL A 306 6.81 -9.95 15.74
C VAL A 306 6.28 -10.87 14.65
N LEU A 307 5.67 -11.97 15.07
CA LEU A 307 4.96 -12.85 14.17
C LEU A 307 3.48 -12.45 14.13
N ARG A 308 3.04 -11.89 13.00
CA ARG A 308 1.63 -11.60 12.71
C ARG A 308 1.06 -12.68 11.81
N SER A 309 0.18 -13.50 12.36
CA SER A 309 -0.46 -14.57 11.60
C SER A 309 -1.78 -14.98 12.27
N GLY A 310 -2.48 -15.95 11.68
CA GLY A 310 -3.49 -16.74 12.37
C GLY A 310 -2.88 -17.52 13.54
N THR A 311 -3.27 -18.78 13.77
CA THR A 311 -2.67 -19.57 14.86
C THR A 311 -1.33 -20.16 14.42
N PRO A 312 -0.19 -19.84 15.07
CA PRO A 312 1.10 -20.41 14.74
C PRO A 312 1.19 -21.85 15.22
N ASN A 313 1.92 -22.70 14.49
CA ASN A 313 2.16 -24.07 14.92
C ASN A 313 3.05 -24.09 16.18
N PRO A 314 2.58 -24.61 17.33
CA PRO A 314 3.34 -24.60 18.58
C PRO A 314 4.64 -25.40 18.49
N TRP A 315 4.68 -26.46 17.67
CA TRP A 315 5.87 -27.33 17.52
C TRP A 315 7.06 -26.61 16.89
N TYR A 316 6.83 -25.53 16.15
CA TYR A 316 7.88 -24.72 15.54
C TYR A 316 8.03 -23.36 16.22
N PHE A 317 6.93 -22.78 16.70
CA PHE A 317 6.97 -21.52 17.44
C PHE A 317 7.79 -21.63 18.74
N ILE A 318 7.59 -22.69 19.54
CA ILE A 318 8.27 -22.85 20.83
C ILE A 318 9.80 -23.01 20.66
N PRO A 319 10.31 -23.87 19.75
CA PRO A 319 11.74 -23.94 19.47
C PRO A 319 12.32 -22.63 18.95
N ASN A 320 11.64 -21.95 18.02
CA ASN A 320 12.08 -20.65 17.49
C ASN A 320 12.11 -19.57 18.58
N TRP A 321 11.14 -19.58 19.49
CA TRP A 321 11.12 -18.70 20.66
C TRP A 321 12.32 -18.94 21.58
N GLY A 322 12.63 -20.21 21.87
CA GLY A 322 13.82 -20.57 22.66
C GLY A 322 15.12 -20.15 21.99
N LEU A 323 15.19 -20.29 20.66
CA LEU A 323 16.33 -19.87 19.85
C LEU A 323 16.53 -18.35 19.86
N CYS A 324 15.47 -17.57 19.61
CA CYS A 324 15.49 -16.11 19.71
C CYS A 324 15.98 -15.66 21.09
N LYS A 325 15.44 -16.27 22.16
CA LYS A 325 15.84 -15.96 23.53
C LYS A 325 17.32 -16.23 23.80
N TYR A 326 17.87 -17.31 23.25
CA TYR A 326 19.31 -17.63 23.34
C TYR A 326 20.19 -16.53 22.73
N TYR A 327 19.75 -15.94 21.61
CA TYR A 327 20.45 -14.83 20.94
C TYR A 327 20.04 -13.44 21.46
N GLY A 328 19.24 -13.34 22.53
CA GLY A 328 18.80 -12.06 23.10
C GLY A 328 17.77 -11.30 22.25
N VAL A 329 16.99 -12.02 21.43
CA VAL A 329 15.92 -11.49 20.58
C VAL A 329 14.56 -11.85 21.19
N ASP A 330 13.64 -10.88 21.25
CA ASP A 330 12.27 -11.14 21.70
C ASP A 330 11.41 -11.62 20.53
N LEU A 331 10.92 -12.87 20.57
CA LEU A 331 9.92 -13.37 19.64
C LEU A 331 8.52 -13.19 20.24
N VAL A 332 7.72 -12.32 19.64
CA VAL A 332 6.35 -11.99 20.06
C VAL A 332 5.36 -12.49 19.03
N TYR A 333 4.28 -13.11 19.47
CA TYR A 333 3.16 -13.45 18.62
C TYR A 333 2.06 -12.39 18.76
N ASP A 334 1.62 -11.88 17.63
CA ASP A 334 0.52 -10.93 17.51
C ASP A 334 -0.56 -11.57 16.64
N ARG A 335 -1.77 -11.70 17.19
CA ARG A 335 -2.86 -12.38 16.51
C ARG A 335 -3.47 -11.43 15.49
N GLU A 336 -3.41 -11.81 14.22
CA GLU A 336 -4.09 -11.05 13.17
C GLU A 336 -5.58 -11.40 13.19
N ASP A 337 -6.35 -10.66 14.01
CA ASP A 337 -7.81 -10.80 14.13
C ASP A 337 -8.58 -10.14 12.96
N THR A 338 -7.88 -9.40 12.12
CA THR A 338 -8.48 -8.66 11.00
C THR A 338 -8.35 -9.42 9.69
N CYS A 339 -9.46 -9.99 9.23
CA CYS A 339 -9.66 -10.27 7.79
C CYS A 339 -9.76 -8.93 7.04
N THR A 340 -8.66 -8.23 6.82
CA THR A 340 -8.62 -7.16 5.81
C THR A 340 -8.34 -7.81 4.46
N TRP A 341 -9.41 -8.00 3.69
CA TRP A 341 -9.40 -8.60 2.35
C TRP A 341 -8.69 -7.73 1.30
#